data_AF-A0A8H7WNI4-F1
#
_entry.id   AF-A0A8H7WNI4-F1
#
_cell.length_a   1.000
_cell.length_b   1.000
_cell.length_c   1.000
_cell.angle_alpha   90.00
_cell.angle_beta   90.00
_cell.angle_gamma   90.00
#
_symmetry.space_group_name_H-M   'P 1'
#
loop_
_entity.id
_entity.type
_entity.pdbx_description
1 polymer ?
#
loop_
_entity_poly.entity_id
_entity_poly.type
_entity_poly.pdbx_seq_one_letter_code
_entity_poly.pdbx_strand_id
1 'polypeptide(L)'
;MSFFKSIKKIKDDGKRKKTSKRSIHKGGGAGNVNDLREKMRIREETEKTEALRRARRALAQAIDKSREALRIKGVQAIKNNRGNRDLLKAYKARGDLPSAHLLIPEREPDKHPNALETLSLTPEGHIEYYHAVIQAQLQVDKIEGEEVSFFTEPTPTKKEVIDHSQYMESSPPPETVVPDYSESSDEESDTGSIDLITRNASFVRF
;
A
#
# COMPACT_ATOMS: atom_id res chain seq x y z
N MET A 1 -13.66 -15.98 43.19
CA MET A 1 -13.06 -16.78 42.09
C MET A 1 -12.08 -15.98 41.18
N SER A 2 -11.50 -14.85 41.60
CA SER A 2 -10.63 -14.01 40.75
C SER A 2 -9.12 -14.17 41.00
N PHE A 3 -8.70 -14.65 42.17
CA PHE A 3 -7.27 -14.73 42.54
C PHE A 3 -6.51 -15.85 41.83
N PHE A 4 -7.11 -17.02 41.61
CA PHE A 4 -6.46 -18.14 40.93
C PHE A 4 -6.20 -17.89 39.43
N LYS A 5 -6.95 -16.98 38.81
CA LYS A 5 -6.79 -16.61 37.39
C LYS A 5 -5.56 -15.70 37.17
N SER A 6 -5.19 -14.92 38.19
CA SER A 6 -4.02 -14.02 38.16
C SER A 6 -2.69 -14.79 38.24
N ILE A 7 -2.60 -15.78 39.14
CA ILE A 7 -1.37 -16.57 39.35
C ILE A 7 -1.06 -17.45 38.12
N LYS A 8 -2.09 -17.95 37.43
CA LYS A 8 -1.91 -18.72 36.18
C LYS A 8 -1.33 -17.85 35.06
N LYS A 9 -1.83 -16.62 34.88
CA LYS A 9 -1.29 -15.67 33.89
C LYS A 9 0.18 -15.32 34.14
N ILE A 10 0.56 -15.09 35.40
CA ILE A 10 1.96 -14.75 35.76
C ILE A 10 2.92 -15.92 35.47
N LYS A 11 2.49 -17.17 35.72
CA LYS A 11 3.30 -18.36 35.39
C LYS A 11 3.45 -18.59 33.89
N ASP A 12 2.43 -18.31 33.10
CA ASP A 12 2.46 -18.48 31.64
C ASP A 12 3.33 -17.42 30.96
N ASP A 13 3.29 -16.16 31.43
CA ASP A 13 4.16 -15.09 30.93
C ASP A 13 5.64 -15.32 31.26
N GLY A 14 5.94 -15.92 32.42
CA GLY A 14 7.30 -16.31 32.79
C GLY A 14 7.88 -17.43 31.91
N LYS A 15 7.04 -18.37 31.45
CA LYS A 15 7.44 -19.42 30.50
C LYS A 15 7.64 -18.88 29.09
N ARG A 16 6.77 -17.97 28.64
CA ARG A 16 6.88 -17.28 27.34
C ARG A 16 8.16 -16.47 27.22
N LYS A 17 8.59 -15.81 28.32
CA LYS A 17 9.87 -15.08 28.35
C LYS A 17 11.10 -15.99 28.39
N LYS A 18 11.00 -17.23 28.90
CA LYS A 18 12.12 -18.19 28.93
C LYS A 18 12.36 -18.91 27.60
N THR A 19 11.34 -19.11 26.75
CA THR A 19 11.51 -19.70 25.40
C THR A 19 11.95 -18.70 24.34
N SER A 20 11.90 -17.39 24.62
CA SER A 20 12.34 -16.33 23.71
C SER A 20 13.86 -16.19 23.61
N LYS A 21 14.64 -16.76 24.54
CA LYS A 21 16.10 -16.70 24.50
C LYS A 21 16.67 -17.82 23.62
N ARG A 22 17.01 -17.43 22.38
CA ARG A 22 18.02 -18.02 21.49
C ARG A 22 17.71 -19.40 20.91
N SER A 23 16.96 -19.38 19.82
CA SER A 23 17.41 -20.08 18.60
C SER A 23 17.88 -19.00 17.64
N ILE A 24 19.13 -18.56 17.79
CA ILE A 24 19.83 -17.87 16.71
C ILE A 24 20.44 -19.03 15.95
N HIS A 25 19.81 -19.44 14.86
CA HIS A 25 20.32 -20.49 13.99
C HIS A 25 21.71 -20.05 13.48
N LYS A 26 22.76 -20.48 14.18
CA LYS A 26 24.15 -20.36 13.73
C LYS A 26 24.34 -21.40 12.64
N GLY A 27 23.94 -21.09 11.40
CA GLY A 27 24.14 -22.02 10.29
C GLY A 27 23.10 -21.99 9.18
N GLY A 28 22.12 -21.08 9.21
CA GLY A 28 21.41 -20.75 7.96
C GLY A 28 22.36 -19.92 7.11
N GLY A 29 22.79 -20.44 5.96
CA GLY A 29 23.64 -19.69 5.02
C GLY A 29 23.09 -18.28 4.86
N ALA A 30 23.94 -17.27 5.01
CA ALA A 30 23.54 -15.89 4.85
C ALA A 30 22.83 -15.79 3.50
N GLY A 31 21.50 -15.65 3.53
CA GLY A 31 20.73 -15.47 2.31
C GLY A 31 21.37 -14.31 1.58
N ASN A 32 21.62 -14.48 0.29
CA ASN A 32 22.21 -13.44 -0.52
C ASN A 32 21.44 -12.14 -0.25
N VAL A 33 22.16 -11.03 -0.02
CA VAL A 33 21.53 -9.74 0.30
C VAL A 33 20.50 -9.38 -0.76
N ASN A 34 20.75 -9.81 -2.00
CA ASN A 34 19.83 -9.67 -3.14
C ASN A 34 18.52 -10.46 -2.92
N ASP A 35 18.57 -11.72 -2.52
CA ASP A 35 17.38 -12.53 -2.22
C ASP A 35 16.53 -11.92 -1.10
N LEU A 36 17.17 -11.27 -0.11
CA LEU A 36 16.45 -10.60 0.98
C LEU A 36 15.74 -9.34 0.49
N ARG A 37 16.40 -8.54 -0.36
CA ARG A 37 15.82 -7.35 -1.00
C ARG A 37 14.66 -7.72 -1.91
N GLU A 38 14.80 -8.78 -2.71
CA GLU A 38 13.74 -9.28 -3.57
C GLU A 38 12.53 -9.76 -2.76
N LYS A 39 12.75 -10.52 -1.69
CA LYS A 39 11.67 -10.93 -0.77
C LYS A 39 10.97 -9.74 -0.11
N MET A 40 11.69 -8.66 0.22
CA MET A 40 11.08 -7.44 0.73
C MET A 40 10.22 -6.77 -0.33
N ARG A 41 10.73 -6.64 -1.56
CA ARG A 41 10.01 -6.04 -2.70
C ARG A 41 8.69 -6.78 -2.99
N ILE A 42 8.75 -8.10 -3.08
CA ILE A 42 7.56 -8.95 -3.31
C ILE A 42 6.54 -8.76 -2.19
N ARG A 43 6.98 -8.71 -0.91
CA ARG A 43 6.05 -8.46 0.20
C ARG A 43 5.40 -7.08 0.08
N GLU A 44 6.17 -6.04 -0.17
CA GLU A 44 5.64 -4.68 -0.32
C GLU A 44 4.64 -4.58 -1.49
N GLU A 45 4.91 -5.22 -2.62
CA GLU A 45 3.97 -5.31 -3.75
C GLU A 45 2.66 -6.02 -3.34
N THR A 46 2.76 -7.15 -2.64
CA THR A 46 1.58 -7.87 -2.15
C THR A 46 0.80 -7.08 -1.09
N GLU A 47 1.48 -6.38 -0.20
CA GLU A 47 0.84 -5.58 0.85
C GLU A 47 0.10 -4.38 0.26
N LYS A 48 0.66 -3.70 -0.74
CA LYS A 48 0.01 -2.56 -1.42
C LYS A 48 -1.22 -2.99 -2.21
N THR A 49 -1.14 -4.10 -2.96
CA THR A 49 -2.29 -4.66 -3.69
C THR A 49 -3.39 -5.12 -2.74
N GLU A 50 -3.03 -5.75 -1.61
CA GLU A 50 -3.98 -6.09 -0.56
C GLU A 50 -4.60 -4.85 0.09
N ALA A 51 -3.82 -3.80 0.35
CA ALA A 51 -4.31 -2.55 0.92
C ALA A 51 -5.36 -1.89 0.01
N LEU A 52 -5.09 -1.82 -1.31
CA LEU A 52 -6.05 -1.34 -2.30
C LEU A 52 -7.33 -2.17 -2.31
N ARG A 53 -7.21 -3.50 -2.28
CA ARG A 53 -8.38 -4.40 -2.21
C ARG A 53 -9.20 -4.17 -0.95
N ARG A 54 -8.56 -3.98 0.21
CA ARG A 54 -9.24 -3.69 1.49
C ARG A 54 -9.94 -2.34 1.44
N ALA A 55 -9.31 -1.30 0.89
CA ALA A 55 -9.90 0.03 0.76
C ALA A 55 -11.14 0.01 -0.13
N ARG A 56 -11.07 -0.63 -1.31
CA ARG A 56 -12.21 -0.80 -2.22
C ARG A 56 -13.37 -1.56 -1.57
N ARG A 57 -13.05 -2.63 -0.82
CA ARG A 57 -14.05 -3.39 -0.07
C ARG A 57 -14.73 -2.54 1.02
N ALA A 58 -13.97 -1.73 1.74
CA ALA A 58 -14.52 -0.84 2.76
C ALA A 58 -15.47 0.20 2.16
N LEU A 59 -15.09 0.79 1.02
CA LEU A 59 -15.96 1.72 0.28
C LEU A 59 -17.26 1.05 -0.17
N ALA A 60 -17.18 -0.13 -0.77
CA ALA A 60 -18.36 -0.89 -1.20
C ALA A 60 -19.28 -1.21 0.01
N GLN A 61 -18.70 -1.65 1.13
CA GLN A 61 -19.47 -1.90 2.36
C GLN A 61 -20.14 -0.64 2.91
N ALA A 62 -19.53 0.53 2.77
CA ALA A 62 -20.13 1.79 3.19
C ALA A 62 -21.36 2.12 2.34
N ILE A 63 -21.25 2.00 1.02
CA ILE A 63 -22.36 2.20 0.07
C ILE A 63 -23.49 1.19 0.34
N ASP A 64 -23.16 -0.09 0.53
CA ASP A 64 -24.14 -1.13 0.83
C ASP A 64 -24.90 -0.85 2.13
N LYS A 65 -24.21 -0.36 3.17
CA LYS A 65 -24.84 0.08 4.43
C LYS A 65 -25.79 1.25 4.21
N SER A 66 -25.40 2.24 3.41
CA SER A 66 -26.26 3.37 3.05
C SER A 66 -27.52 2.89 2.33
N ARG A 67 -27.36 1.99 1.36
CA ARG A 67 -28.48 1.38 0.62
C ARG A 67 -29.44 0.62 1.53
N GLU A 68 -28.90 -0.20 2.42
CA GLU A 68 -29.71 -0.95 3.38
C GLU A 68 -30.44 -0.02 4.36
N ALA A 69 -29.80 1.07 4.80
CA ALA A 69 -30.44 2.07 5.64
C ALA A 69 -31.63 2.75 4.93
N LEU A 70 -31.51 3.08 3.64
CA LEU A 70 -32.62 3.62 2.85
C LEU A 70 -33.75 2.61 2.70
N ARG A 71 -33.42 1.34 2.43
CA ARG A 71 -34.40 0.25 2.34
C ARG A 71 -35.20 0.10 3.64
N ILE A 72 -34.53 0.07 4.79
CA ILE A 72 -35.18 -0.02 6.10
C ILE A 72 -36.11 1.17 6.34
N LYS A 73 -35.63 2.39 6.07
CA LYS A 73 -36.47 3.60 6.19
C LYS A 73 -37.65 3.58 5.23
N GLY A 74 -37.47 3.07 4.00
CA GLY A 74 -38.53 2.90 3.01
C GLY A 74 -39.62 1.94 3.47
N VAL A 75 -39.24 0.77 3.99
CA VAL A 75 -40.19 -0.19 4.57
C VAL A 75 -40.95 0.42 5.75
N GLN A 76 -40.28 1.21 6.58
CA GLN A 76 -40.93 1.89 7.70
C GLN A 76 -41.96 2.92 7.22
N ALA A 77 -41.61 3.75 6.22
CA ALA A 77 -42.53 4.71 5.62
C ALA A 77 -43.77 4.03 5.01
N ILE A 78 -43.59 2.89 4.33
CA ILE A 78 -44.71 2.09 3.80
C ILE A 78 -45.64 1.63 4.93
N LYS A 79 -45.08 1.12 6.04
CA LYS A 79 -45.88 0.68 7.20
C LYS A 79 -46.64 1.85 7.83
N ASN A 80 -45.97 2.99 8.01
CA ASN A 80 -46.58 4.20 8.56
C ASN A 80 -47.72 4.69 7.66
N ASN A 81 -47.50 4.76 6.35
CA ASN A 81 -48.53 5.15 5.37
C ASN A 81 -49.73 4.20 5.38
N ARG A 82 -49.50 2.89 5.51
CA ARG A 82 -50.59 1.92 5.66
C ARG A 82 -51.37 2.16 6.95
N GLY A 83 -50.70 2.39 8.07
CA GLY A 83 -51.31 2.72 9.36
C GLY A 83 -52.13 4.00 9.29
N ASN A 84 -51.58 5.07 8.71
CA ASN A 84 -52.26 6.35 8.50
C ASN A 84 -53.53 6.16 7.65
N ARG A 85 -53.46 5.35 6.59
CA ARG A 85 -54.63 5.04 5.76
C ARG A 85 -55.72 4.32 6.55
N ASP A 86 -55.37 3.40 7.42
CA ASP A 86 -56.35 2.67 8.25
C ASP A 86 -56.95 3.58 9.34
N LEU A 87 -56.16 4.49 9.92
CA LEU A 87 -56.67 5.55 10.80
C LEU A 87 -57.64 6.50 10.07
N LEU A 88 -57.30 6.95 8.86
CA LEU A 88 -58.16 7.81 8.04
C LEU A 88 -59.51 7.14 7.74
N LYS A 89 -59.54 5.83 7.49
CA LYS A 89 -60.80 5.08 7.35
C LYS A 89 -61.63 5.11 8.63
N ALA A 90 -60.99 5.00 9.80
CA ALA A 90 -61.68 5.07 11.08
C ALA A 90 -62.26 6.48 11.35
N TYR A 91 -61.52 7.55 11.04
CA TYR A 91 -62.05 8.93 11.10
C TYR A 91 -63.27 9.10 10.19
N LYS A 92 -63.16 8.63 8.94
CA LYS A 92 -64.27 8.67 7.97
C LYS A 92 -65.50 7.91 8.46
N ALA A 93 -65.32 6.77 9.12
CA ALA A 93 -66.42 5.98 9.67
C ALA A 93 -67.11 6.67 10.87
N ARG A 94 -66.36 7.43 11.67
CA ARG A 94 -66.91 8.22 12.79
C ARG A 94 -67.53 9.56 12.37
N GLY A 95 -67.20 10.05 11.18
CA GLY A 95 -67.58 11.40 10.74
C GLY A 95 -66.71 12.51 11.31
N ASP A 96 -65.57 12.15 11.91
CA ASP A 96 -64.63 13.10 12.52
C ASP A 96 -63.62 13.63 11.49
N LEU A 97 -63.11 14.83 11.72
CA LEU A 97 -62.03 15.40 10.90
C LEU A 97 -60.66 14.80 11.31
N PRO A 98 -59.89 14.22 10.38
CA PRO A 98 -58.56 13.70 10.70
C PRO A 98 -57.53 14.81 10.93
N SER A 99 -56.51 14.50 11.71
CA SER A 99 -55.34 15.38 11.87
C SER A 99 -54.61 15.59 10.54
N ALA A 100 -54.13 16.82 10.31
CA ALA A 100 -53.42 17.21 9.09
C ALA A 100 -52.22 16.31 8.78
N HIS A 101 -51.50 15.83 9.80
CA HIS A 101 -50.34 14.97 9.63
C HIS A 101 -50.67 13.61 9.00
N LEU A 102 -51.89 13.10 9.16
CA LEU A 102 -52.32 11.83 8.57
C LEU A 102 -52.62 11.95 7.07
N LEU A 103 -52.90 13.17 6.60
CA LEU A 103 -53.26 13.44 5.21
C LEU A 103 -52.05 13.51 4.29
N ILE A 104 -50.86 13.74 4.85
CA ILE A 104 -49.61 13.83 4.10
C ILE A 104 -48.93 12.45 4.13
N PRO A 105 -48.79 11.77 2.98
CA PRO A 105 -48.04 10.53 2.93
C PRO A 105 -46.57 10.79 3.28
N GLU A 106 -46.02 9.93 4.14
CA GLU A 106 -44.58 9.93 4.37
C GLU A 106 -43.85 9.50 3.08
N ARG A 107 -42.77 10.21 2.76
CA ARG A 107 -41.88 9.88 1.64
C ARG A 107 -41.22 8.51 1.86
N GLU A 108 -41.15 7.71 0.82
CA GLU A 108 -40.42 6.44 0.82
C GLU A 108 -38.97 6.66 0.34
N PRO A 109 -37.96 6.75 1.23
CA PRO A 109 -36.59 7.09 0.85
C PRO A 109 -35.88 6.07 -0.04
N ASP A 110 -36.35 4.83 -0.07
CA ASP A 110 -35.84 3.79 -0.96
C ASP A 110 -36.22 4.05 -2.44
N LYS A 111 -37.45 4.53 -2.68
CA LYS A 111 -37.95 4.81 -4.04
C LYS A 111 -37.67 6.23 -4.50
N HIS A 112 -37.74 7.18 -3.57
CA HIS A 112 -37.59 8.60 -3.84
C HIS A 112 -36.55 9.21 -2.89
N PRO A 113 -35.26 8.82 -3.02
CA PRO A 113 -34.20 9.35 -2.18
C PRO A 113 -34.01 10.85 -2.38
N ASN A 114 -33.66 11.56 -1.31
CA ASN A 114 -33.28 12.98 -1.37
C ASN A 114 -31.83 13.13 -1.88
N ALA A 115 -31.41 14.33 -2.28
CA ALA A 115 -30.06 14.63 -2.78
C ALA A 115 -28.92 14.13 -1.86
N LEU A 116 -29.08 14.26 -0.54
CA LEU A 116 -28.10 13.74 0.42
C LEU A 116 -28.09 12.20 0.48
N GLU A 117 -29.26 11.58 0.35
CA GLU A 117 -29.40 10.13 0.34
C GLU A 117 -28.85 9.55 -0.97
N THR A 118 -29.10 10.20 -2.11
CA THR A 118 -28.48 9.81 -3.39
C THR A 118 -26.97 9.95 -3.34
N LEU A 119 -26.45 11.02 -2.73
CA LEU A 119 -25.02 11.20 -2.55
C LEU A 119 -24.42 10.07 -1.72
N SER A 120 -25.11 9.63 -0.65
CA SER A 120 -24.67 8.49 0.17
C SER A 120 -24.65 7.13 -0.55
N LEU A 121 -25.22 7.03 -1.75
CA LEU A 121 -25.13 5.83 -2.60
C LEU A 121 -23.96 5.87 -3.59
N THR A 122 -23.25 7.00 -3.63
CA THR A 122 -22.12 7.22 -4.52
C THR A 122 -20.81 7.19 -3.73
N PRO A 123 -19.66 6.86 -4.38
CA PRO A 123 -18.35 6.97 -3.76
C PRO A 123 -18.08 8.34 -3.12
N GLU A 124 -18.54 9.40 -3.78
CA GLU A 124 -18.34 10.80 -3.38
C GLU A 124 -19.06 11.13 -2.06
N GLY A 125 -20.15 10.44 -1.74
CA GLY A 125 -20.80 10.53 -0.43
C GLY A 125 -20.03 9.90 0.72
N HIS A 126 -18.97 9.15 0.40
CA HIS A 126 -18.12 8.43 1.34
C HIS A 126 -16.67 8.90 1.22
N ILE A 127 -16.47 10.21 1.38
CA ILE A 127 -15.20 10.92 1.20
C ILE A 127 -14.02 10.18 1.84
N GLU A 128 -14.11 9.81 3.11
CA GLU A 128 -13.02 9.13 3.82
C GLU A 128 -12.57 7.82 3.14
N TYR A 129 -13.55 6.96 2.79
CA TYR A 129 -13.27 5.68 2.13
C TYR A 129 -12.81 5.88 0.69
N TYR A 130 -13.37 6.86 -0.01
CA TYR A 130 -12.99 7.19 -1.38
C TYR A 130 -11.55 7.71 -1.45
N HIS A 131 -11.17 8.61 -0.55
CA HIS A 131 -9.79 9.09 -0.42
C HIS A 131 -8.83 7.96 -0.07
N ALA A 132 -9.21 7.02 0.79
CA ALA A 132 -8.37 5.86 1.11
C ALA A 132 -8.12 4.98 -0.12
N VAL A 133 -9.12 4.81 -1.00
CA VAL A 133 -8.94 4.10 -2.28
C VAL A 133 -7.98 4.84 -3.19
N ILE A 134 -8.12 6.17 -3.34
CA ILE A 134 -7.21 6.99 -4.15
C ILE A 134 -5.78 6.89 -3.63
N GLN A 135 -5.57 7.02 -2.32
CA GLN A 135 -4.24 6.92 -1.72
C GLN A 135 -3.61 5.54 -1.92
N ALA A 136 -4.38 4.46 -1.75
CA ALA A 136 -3.89 3.11 -1.99
C ALA A 136 -3.58 2.86 -3.47
N GLN A 137 -4.36 3.42 -4.39
CA GLN A 137 -4.11 3.32 -5.83
C GLN A 137 -2.79 4.00 -6.21
N LEU A 138 -2.57 5.24 -5.72
CA LEU A 138 -1.32 5.97 -5.95
C LEU A 138 -0.08 5.21 -5.44
N GLN A 139 -0.20 4.40 -4.40
CA GLN A 139 0.91 3.59 -3.90
C GLN A 139 1.23 2.38 -4.80
N VAL A 140 0.22 1.84 -5.49
CA VAL A 140 0.40 0.77 -6.47
C VAL A 140 1.03 1.34 -7.75
N ASP A 141 0.48 2.44 -8.27
CA ASP A 141 0.93 3.04 -9.54
C ASP A 141 2.39 3.54 -9.47
N LYS A 142 2.87 3.98 -8.30
CA LYS A 142 4.27 4.37 -8.08
C LYS A 142 5.26 3.23 -8.35
N ILE A 143 4.88 1.97 -8.15
CA ILE A 143 5.78 0.84 -8.41
C ILE A 143 5.92 0.57 -9.91
N GLU A 144 4.83 0.72 -10.67
CA GLU A 144 4.84 0.50 -12.11
C GLU A 144 5.65 1.56 -12.86
N GLY A 145 5.81 2.76 -12.29
CA GLY A 145 6.59 3.87 -12.85
C GLY A 145 8.02 4.03 -12.34
N GLU A 146 8.47 3.21 -11.38
CA GLU A 146 9.82 3.32 -10.78
C GLU A 146 10.85 2.49 -11.56
N GLU A 147 11.06 2.85 -12.84
CA GLU A 147 12.34 2.60 -13.50
C GLU A 147 13.36 3.60 -12.92
N VAL A 148 14.03 3.23 -11.83
CA VAL A 148 15.15 4.01 -11.30
C VAL A 148 16.31 3.94 -12.29
N SER A 149 16.38 4.91 -13.21
CA SER A 149 17.58 5.17 -13.98
C SER A 149 18.65 5.72 -13.03
N PHE A 150 19.62 4.89 -12.68
CA PHE A 150 20.84 5.34 -12.01
C PHE A 150 21.62 6.20 -13.01
N PHE A 151 21.37 7.50 -13.02
CA PHE A 151 22.29 8.46 -13.60
C PHE A 151 23.52 8.54 -12.69
N THR A 152 24.45 7.60 -12.86
CA THR A 152 25.84 7.85 -12.48
C THR A 152 26.40 8.80 -13.53
N GLU A 153 26.22 10.10 -13.34
CA GLU A 153 27.10 11.06 -14.00
C GLU A 153 28.52 10.81 -13.47
N PRO A 154 29.52 10.52 -14.33
CA PRO A 154 30.90 10.50 -13.88
C PRO A 154 31.27 11.93 -13.47
N THR A 155 31.45 12.15 -12.17
CA THR A 155 32.05 13.39 -11.68
C THR A 155 33.38 13.60 -12.42
N PRO A 156 33.61 14.73 -13.11
CA PRO A 156 34.91 15.00 -13.68
C PRO A 156 35.89 15.12 -12.52
N THR A 157 36.85 14.19 -12.46
CA THR A 157 38.05 14.32 -11.64
C THR A 157 38.69 15.64 -12.02
N LYS A 158 38.55 16.66 -11.16
CA LYS A 158 39.34 17.88 -11.24
C LYS A 158 40.80 17.43 -11.07
N LYS A 159 41.54 17.38 -12.18
CA LYS A 159 43.00 17.40 -12.12
C LYS A 159 43.36 18.75 -11.52
N GLU A 160 43.70 18.77 -10.23
CA GLU A 160 44.43 19.89 -9.66
C GLU A 160 45.77 19.96 -10.40
N VAL A 161 45.86 20.90 -11.33
CA VAL A 161 47.12 21.33 -11.91
C VAL A 161 47.83 22.07 -10.79
N ILE A 162 48.79 21.42 -10.15
CA ILE A 162 49.70 22.06 -9.21
C ILE A 162 50.54 23.04 -10.02
N ASP A 163 50.22 24.33 -9.89
CA ASP A 163 50.98 25.43 -10.47
C ASP A 163 52.23 25.66 -9.61
N HIS A 164 53.38 25.20 -10.11
CA HIS A 164 54.69 25.28 -9.43
C HIS A 164 55.42 26.62 -9.65
N SER A 165 54.73 27.68 -10.09
CA SER A 165 55.36 28.93 -10.56
C SER A 165 55.84 29.92 -9.49
N GLN A 166 55.98 29.51 -8.22
CA GLN A 166 56.64 30.32 -7.18
C GLN A 166 57.83 29.59 -6.54
N TYR A 167 58.77 29.16 -7.36
CA TYR A 167 60.11 28.78 -6.91
C TYR A 167 61.03 30.00 -7.04
N MET A 168 61.31 30.69 -5.93
CA MET A 168 62.35 31.71 -5.90
C MET A 168 63.74 31.06 -5.90
N GLU A 169 64.59 31.71 -6.69
CA GLU A 169 65.88 31.29 -7.19
C GLU A 169 66.98 31.39 -6.11
N SER A 170 67.58 30.25 -5.76
CA SER A 170 68.90 30.22 -5.12
C SER A 170 69.66 28.98 -5.59
N SER A 171 70.71 29.21 -6.38
CA SER A 171 71.64 28.25 -6.99
C SER A 171 73.06 28.49 -6.42
N PRO A 172 74.13 27.67 -6.69
CA PRO A 172 74.27 26.27 -7.18
C PRO A 172 75.44 25.53 -6.39
N PRO A 173 76.21 24.47 -6.84
CA PRO A 173 76.27 23.67 -8.10
C PRO A 173 76.48 22.11 -7.87
N PRO A 174 77.04 21.26 -8.79
CA PRO A 174 76.36 20.13 -9.44
C PRO A 174 77.06 18.73 -9.28
N GLU A 175 76.68 17.76 -10.13
CA GLU A 175 77.31 16.43 -10.44
C GLU A 175 76.82 15.23 -9.56
N THR A 176 76.45 14.03 -10.03
CA THR A 176 76.80 13.20 -11.21
C THR A 176 75.70 12.15 -11.54
N VAL A 177 75.41 11.96 -12.85
CA VAL A 177 75.21 10.70 -13.63
C VAL A 177 74.61 9.45 -12.94
N VAL A 178 73.44 8.92 -13.38
CA VAL A 178 73.23 7.74 -14.30
C VAL A 178 71.72 7.61 -14.66
N PRO A 179 71.34 7.25 -15.91
CA PRO A 179 69.97 6.87 -16.28
C PRO A 179 69.81 5.34 -16.27
N ASP A 180 68.62 4.82 -15.94
CA ASP A 180 68.24 3.46 -16.33
C ASP A 180 66.78 3.39 -16.79
N TYR A 181 66.60 2.82 -17.97
CA TYR A 181 65.36 2.64 -18.73
C TYR A 181 65.09 1.14 -18.86
N SER A 182 63.87 0.68 -18.60
CA SER A 182 63.20 -0.46 -19.25
C SER A 182 61.85 -0.72 -18.53
N GLU A 183 60.67 -0.48 -19.09
CA GLU A 183 59.93 -1.07 -20.24
C GLU A 183 59.46 -2.52 -20.08
N SER A 184 58.14 -2.68 -20.26
CA SER A 184 57.44 -3.71 -21.06
C SER A 184 56.95 -5.02 -20.40
N SER A 185 55.65 -5.31 -20.58
CA SER A 185 55.04 -6.51 -21.21
C SER A 185 53.59 -6.67 -20.71
N ASP A 186 52.56 -6.35 -21.50
CA ASP A 186 51.80 -7.17 -22.47
C ASP A 186 51.09 -8.41 -21.88
N GLU A 187 49.77 -8.50 -22.08
CA GLU A 187 49.07 -9.64 -22.73
C GLU A 187 47.53 -9.46 -22.79
N GLU A 188 46.98 -9.72 -23.99
CA GLU A 188 45.58 -9.60 -24.41
C GLU A 188 44.75 -10.91 -24.28
N SER A 189 43.43 -10.78 -24.50
CA SER A 189 42.49 -11.78 -25.08
C SER A 189 42.04 -12.91 -24.13
N ASP A 190 40.86 -13.54 -24.22
CA ASP A 190 39.85 -13.66 -25.27
C ASP A 190 38.54 -14.23 -24.66
N THR A 191 37.45 -13.96 -25.38
CA THR A 191 36.11 -14.58 -25.47
C THR A 191 35.69 -15.76 -24.56
N GLY A 192 34.53 -15.59 -23.91
CA GLY A 192 33.72 -16.66 -23.29
C GLY A 192 32.25 -16.54 -23.71
N SER A 193 31.86 -17.37 -24.67
CA SER A 193 30.61 -17.43 -25.44
C SER A 193 29.30 -17.53 -24.65
N ILE A 194 28.28 -16.84 -25.17
CA ILE A 194 26.87 -16.85 -24.77
C ILE A 194 26.16 -18.00 -25.50
N ASP A 195 25.70 -19.02 -24.79
CA ASP A 195 24.87 -20.08 -25.37
C ASP A 195 23.39 -19.68 -25.42
N LEU A 196 22.82 -19.87 -26.60
CA LEU A 196 21.50 -19.45 -27.06
C LEU A 196 20.34 -20.31 -26.51
N ILE A 197 19.26 -19.60 -26.14
CA ILE A 197 17.84 -19.81 -26.49
C ILE A 197 17.45 -21.18 -27.06
N THR A 198 16.52 -21.88 -26.41
CA THR A 198 15.18 -22.25 -26.94
C THR A 198 14.46 -23.27 -26.04
N ARG A 199 13.22 -22.97 -25.61
CA ARG A 199 11.98 -23.66 -26.06
C ARG A 199 10.77 -23.30 -25.20
N ASN A 200 9.86 -22.53 -25.81
CA ASN A 200 8.43 -22.56 -25.52
C ASN A 200 7.88 -23.98 -25.67
N ALA A 201 7.10 -24.47 -24.71
CA ALA A 201 6.00 -25.40 -24.96
C ALA A 201 5.07 -25.48 -23.74
N SER A 202 3.92 -24.83 -23.89
CA SER A 202 2.68 -25.09 -23.15
C SER A 202 2.19 -26.52 -23.39
N PHE A 203 1.79 -27.25 -22.33
CA PHE A 203 0.82 -28.33 -22.46
C PHE A 203 -0.14 -28.35 -21.28
N VAL A 204 -1.37 -27.92 -21.57
CA VAL A 204 -2.60 -28.30 -20.88
C VAL A 204 -2.76 -29.82 -20.99
N ARG A 205 -3.17 -30.50 -19.92
CA ARG A 205 -3.91 -31.76 -20.03
C ARG A 205 -4.90 -31.94 -18.87
N PHE A 206 -6.17 -31.96 -19.29
CA PHE A 206 -7.40 -32.58 -18.77
C PHE A 206 -7.56 -32.85 -17.28
#